data_AF-A0A1F5YYH3-F1
#
_entry.id   AF-A0A1F5YYH3-F1
#
_cell.length_a   1.000
_cell.length_b   1.000
_cell.length_c   1.000
_cell.angle_alpha   90.00
_cell.angle_beta   90.00
_cell.angle_gamma   90.00
#
_symmetry.space_group_name_H-M   'P 1'
#
loop_
_entity.id
_entity.type
_entity.pdbx_description
1 polymer ?
#
loop_
_entity_poly.entity_id
_entity_poly.type
_entity_poly.pdbx_seq_one_letter_code
_entity_poly.pdbx_strand_id
1 'polypeptide(L)'
;MLEIYRLLENGARFFEDGWENVVSKERGPGYGNSNGKGIGTTRTDEIMLPPAQPAAGKLAVEPVFGTRYRENIERAREMRRDNDRLLGLLNREIAHIDRNRYSLEVFLSIARLEGYFIETLLELDRAEKSLVRAAQADSAGDPATAVAHLTEANNRVAELLTGGDGMWKELVKTWEKSRYPKNRTVNGRQFLHVLDDVKDHFADRRVGLEYMIAPFERMQLPEWRKKLEQCINDYAAAHNVPVQGLKQERLED
;
A
#
# COMPACT_ATOMS: atom_id res chain seq x y z
N MET A 1 5.56 27.66 -4.91
CA MET A 1 4.16 27.33 -4.55
C MET A 1 3.35 26.70 -5.69
N LEU A 2 3.16 27.34 -6.86
CA LEU A 2 2.34 26.76 -7.95
C LEU A 2 2.80 25.35 -8.39
N GLU A 3 4.11 25.13 -8.51
CA GLU A 3 4.68 23.82 -8.87
C GLU A 3 4.33 22.74 -7.84
N ILE A 4 4.42 23.05 -6.53
CA ILE A 4 4.05 22.13 -5.44
C ILE A 4 2.59 21.68 -5.59
N TYR A 5 1.66 22.62 -5.82
CA TYR A 5 0.25 22.28 -5.97
C TYR A 5 -0.01 21.39 -7.19
N ARG A 6 0.64 21.66 -8.32
CA ARG A 6 0.47 20.84 -9.53
C ARG A 6 1.03 19.43 -9.36
N LEU A 7 2.22 19.31 -8.78
CA LEU A 7 2.82 18.00 -8.52
C LEU A 7 1.98 17.18 -7.53
N LEU A 8 1.48 17.82 -6.47
CA LEU A 8 0.60 17.17 -5.49
C LEU A 8 -0.74 16.77 -6.11
N GLU A 9 -1.35 17.62 -6.94
CA GLU A 9 -2.59 17.27 -7.65
C GLU A 9 -2.37 16.07 -8.58
N ASN A 10 -1.28 16.07 -9.35
CA ASN A 10 -0.95 14.96 -10.23
C ASN A 10 -0.74 13.66 -9.44
N GLY A 11 -0.02 13.74 -8.31
CA GLY A 11 0.19 12.63 -7.38
C GLY A 11 -1.12 12.07 -6.84
N ALA A 12 -2.00 12.94 -6.34
CA ALA A 12 -3.31 12.57 -5.82
C ALA A 12 -4.20 11.91 -6.88
N ARG A 13 -4.19 12.42 -8.13
CA ARG A 13 -4.92 11.78 -9.24
C ARG A 13 -4.38 10.42 -9.57
N PHE A 14 -3.06 10.26 -9.61
CA PHE A 14 -2.45 8.96 -9.86
C PHE A 14 -2.76 7.96 -8.73
N PHE A 15 -2.78 8.41 -7.48
CA PHE A 15 -3.21 7.60 -6.34
C PHE A 15 -4.68 7.18 -6.49
N GLU A 16 -5.59 8.12 -6.76
CA GLU A 16 -7.04 7.87 -6.89
C GLU A 16 -7.36 6.89 -8.04
N ASP A 17 -6.78 7.14 -9.22
CA ASP A 17 -7.01 6.33 -10.43
C ASP A 17 -6.31 4.97 -10.38
N GLY A 18 -5.37 4.79 -9.45
CA GLY A 18 -4.45 3.66 -9.41
C GLY A 18 -5.02 2.38 -8.81
N TRP A 19 -6.21 2.45 -8.19
CA TRP A 19 -6.87 1.35 -7.51
C TRP A 19 -7.96 0.69 -8.36
N GLU A 20 -8.16 -0.61 -8.13
CA GLU A 20 -9.34 -1.31 -8.63
C GLU A 20 -10.49 -1.19 -7.65
N ASN A 21 -11.72 -1.14 -8.16
CA ASN A 21 -12.93 -1.16 -7.35
C ASN A 21 -13.56 -2.55 -7.36
N VAL A 22 -13.81 -3.11 -6.17
CA VAL A 22 -14.57 -4.35 -5.98
C VAL A 22 -15.80 -4.10 -5.13
N VAL A 23 -16.82 -4.95 -5.25
CA VAL A 23 -17.97 -4.91 -4.33
C VAL A 23 -17.47 -5.06 -2.89
N SER A 24 -17.92 -4.15 -2.03
CA SER A 24 -17.43 -4.06 -0.67
C SER A 24 -17.73 -5.35 0.10
N LYS A 25 -16.74 -5.82 0.84
CA LYS A 25 -16.88 -6.92 1.81
C LYS A 25 -16.90 -6.42 3.25
N GLU A 26 -16.54 -5.16 3.46
CA GLU A 26 -16.53 -4.50 4.77
C GLU A 26 -17.90 -3.91 5.10
N ARG A 27 -18.67 -3.50 4.09
CA ARG A 27 -20.03 -2.98 4.27
C ARG A 27 -21.02 -3.69 3.36
N GLY A 28 -22.19 -4.00 3.93
CA GLY A 28 -23.35 -4.40 3.14
C GLY A 28 -23.88 -3.27 2.25
N PRO A 29 -24.86 -3.57 1.39
CA PRO A 29 -25.49 -2.57 0.54
C PRO A 29 -26.08 -1.43 1.37
N GLY A 30 -26.08 -0.22 0.82
CA GLY A 30 -26.71 0.95 1.45
C GLY A 30 -28.24 0.92 1.39
N TYR A 31 -28.87 1.92 1.99
CA TYR A 31 -30.32 2.09 1.99
C TYR A 31 -30.89 2.50 0.63
N GLY A 32 -30.23 3.41 -0.07
CA GLY A 32 -30.68 4.01 -1.33
C GLY A 32 -30.18 5.45 -1.46
N ASN A 33 -30.70 6.18 -2.45
CA ASN A 33 -30.34 7.58 -2.66
C ASN A 33 -31.59 8.45 -2.90
N SER A 34 -31.41 9.70 -3.35
CA SER A 34 -32.51 10.63 -3.61
C SER A 34 -33.54 10.12 -4.63
N ASN A 35 -33.22 9.10 -5.42
CA ASN A 35 -34.15 8.48 -6.37
C ASN A 35 -35.01 7.38 -5.75
N GLY A 36 -34.71 6.92 -4.53
CA GLY A 36 -35.51 5.92 -3.82
C GLY A 36 -34.70 4.86 -3.07
N LYS A 37 -35.42 4.10 -2.23
CA LYS A 37 -34.87 2.94 -1.49
C LYS A 37 -34.41 1.85 -2.47
N GLY A 38 -33.24 1.27 -2.21
CA GLY A 38 -32.70 0.18 -3.02
C GLY A 38 -31.99 0.61 -4.31
N ILE A 39 -31.96 1.90 -4.64
CA ILE A 39 -31.30 2.41 -5.85
C ILE A 39 -29.85 2.81 -5.53
N GLY A 40 -28.90 2.29 -6.32
CA GLY A 40 -27.47 2.65 -6.19
C GLY A 40 -26.85 2.22 -4.87
N THR A 41 -27.29 1.08 -4.32
CA THR A 41 -26.89 0.62 -2.97
C THR A 41 -25.58 -0.15 -2.94
N THR A 42 -25.04 -0.53 -4.10
CA THR A 42 -23.75 -1.22 -4.19
C THR A 42 -22.63 -0.31 -3.69
N ARG A 43 -21.96 -0.72 -2.62
CA ARG A 43 -20.75 -0.08 -2.10
C ARG A 43 -19.54 -0.76 -2.69
N THR A 44 -18.49 -0.01 -2.99
CA THR A 44 -17.21 -0.55 -3.50
C THR A 44 -16.05 -0.25 -2.57
N ASP A 45 -15.06 -1.12 -2.55
CA ASP A 45 -13.77 -0.94 -1.89
C ASP A 45 -12.65 -0.89 -2.93
N GLU A 46 -11.68 -0.03 -2.68
CA GLU A 46 -10.43 0.06 -3.44
C GLU A 46 -9.48 -1.06 -3.04
N ILE A 47 -8.89 -1.72 -4.03
CA ILE A 47 -7.91 -2.80 -3.87
C ILE A 47 -6.79 -2.73 -4.92
N MET A 48 -5.69 -3.41 -4.60
CA MET A 48 -4.68 -3.84 -5.56
C MET A 48 -4.32 -5.29 -5.23
N LEU A 49 -4.33 -6.18 -6.20
CA LEU A 49 -3.95 -7.58 -5.97
C LEU A 49 -2.44 -7.69 -5.92
N PRO A 50 -1.84 -8.41 -4.95
CA PRO A 50 -0.40 -8.65 -4.94
C PRO A 50 -0.01 -9.66 -6.05
N PRO A 51 1.30 -9.80 -6.34
CA PRO A 51 1.80 -10.84 -7.24
C PRO A 51 1.32 -12.24 -6.87
N ALA A 52 1.12 -13.09 -7.88
CA ALA A 52 0.79 -14.49 -7.64
C ALA A 52 1.91 -15.19 -6.86
N GLN A 53 1.52 -16.08 -5.96
CA GLN A 53 2.44 -16.94 -5.23
C GLN A 53 2.83 -18.17 -6.08
N PRO A 54 4.04 -18.73 -5.91
CA PRO A 54 4.40 -20.01 -6.50
C PRO A 54 3.40 -21.12 -6.12
N ALA A 55 3.14 -22.02 -7.05
CA ALA A 55 2.26 -23.17 -6.80
C ALA A 55 2.89 -24.17 -5.82
N ALA A 56 2.05 -24.95 -5.13
CA ALA A 56 2.54 -25.98 -4.21
C ALA A 56 3.36 -27.04 -4.99
N GLY A 57 4.60 -27.28 -4.56
CA GLY A 57 5.48 -28.32 -5.11
C GLY A 57 6.22 -27.96 -6.41
N LYS A 58 6.00 -26.77 -7.00
CA LYS A 58 6.77 -26.24 -8.15
C LYS A 58 6.86 -24.72 -8.06
N LEU A 59 8.00 -24.14 -8.41
CA LEU A 59 8.15 -22.68 -8.37
C LEU A 59 7.49 -21.93 -9.53
N ALA A 60 6.61 -22.58 -10.31
CA ALA A 60 5.92 -21.94 -11.42
C ALA A 60 5.04 -20.79 -10.93
N VAL A 61 5.23 -19.61 -11.55
CA VAL A 61 4.50 -18.38 -11.27
C VAL A 61 4.06 -17.75 -12.58
N GLU A 62 2.78 -17.42 -12.68
CA GLU A 62 2.25 -16.61 -13.77
C GLU A 62 2.46 -15.11 -13.44
N PRO A 63 3.02 -14.30 -14.37
CA PRO A 63 3.28 -12.88 -14.14
C PRO A 63 2.00 -12.03 -14.27
N VAL A 64 1.06 -12.24 -13.34
CA VAL A 64 -0.27 -11.61 -13.37
C VAL A 64 -0.23 -10.13 -12.97
N PHE A 65 0.62 -9.74 -12.03
CA PHE A 65 0.69 -8.37 -11.51
C PHE A 65 1.23 -7.39 -12.54
N GLY A 66 2.42 -7.66 -13.09
CA GLY A 66 3.07 -6.85 -14.11
C GLY A 66 2.24 -6.76 -15.38
N THR A 67 1.47 -7.80 -15.71
CA THR A 67 0.52 -7.78 -16.82
C THR A 67 -0.71 -6.92 -16.52
N ARG A 68 -1.33 -7.11 -15.35
CA ARG A 68 -2.56 -6.43 -14.94
C ARG A 68 -2.36 -4.94 -14.73
N TYR A 69 -1.26 -4.55 -14.09
CA TYR A 69 -0.96 -3.16 -13.72
C TYR A 69 0.07 -2.50 -14.61
N ARG A 70 0.32 -3.03 -15.82
CA ARG A 70 1.37 -2.57 -16.74
C ARG A 70 1.36 -1.05 -16.93
N GLU A 71 0.20 -0.48 -17.25
CA GLU A 71 0.06 0.96 -17.48
C GLU A 71 0.35 1.78 -16.21
N ASN A 72 -0.14 1.34 -15.06
CA ASN A 72 0.12 1.96 -13.76
C ASN A 72 1.61 1.87 -13.40
N ILE A 73 2.28 0.76 -13.69
CA ILE A 73 3.72 0.57 -13.44
C ILE A 73 4.56 1.51 -14.31
N GLU A 74 4.22 1.67 -15.60
CA GLU A 74 4.93 2.62 -16.47
C GLU A 74 4.74 4.06 -15.97
N ARG A 75 3.50 4.45 -15.66
CA ARG A 75 3.20 5.76 -15.09
C ARG A 75 3.89 5.99 -13.75
N ALA A 76 3.98 4.96 -12.88
CA ALA A 76 4.68 5.04 -11.61
C ALA A 76 6.17 5.41 -11.77
N ARG A 77 6.83 4.95 -12.84
CA ARG A 77 8.25 5.30 -13.11
C ARG A 77 8.42 6.79 -13.41
N GLU A 78 7.46 7.39 -14.10
CA GLU A 78 7.45 8.83 -14.37
C GLU A 78 7.12 9.61 -13.09
N MET A 79 6.04 9.20 -12.42
CA MET A 79 5.54 9.83 -11.19
C MET A 79 6.57 9.81 -10.04
N ARG A 80 7.44 8.81 -9.98
CA ARG A 80 8.53 8.76 -9.01
C ARG A 80 9.43 9.99 -9.07
N ARG A 81 9.80 10.44 -10.27
CA ARG A 81 10.67 11.62 -10.46
C ARG A 81 9.97 12.90 -10.00
N ASP A 82 8.70 13.02 -10.34
CA ASP A 82 7.86 14.14 -9.96
C ASP A 82 7.67 14.20 -8.44
N ASN A 83 7.45 13.04 -7.80
CA ASN A 83 7.35 12.95 -6.36
C ASN A 83 8.67 13.27 -5.65
N ASP A 84 9.81 12.76 -6.13
CA ASP A 84 11.14 13.10 -5.59
C ASP A 84 11.37 14.62 -5.65
N ARG A 85 10.97 15.25 -6.76
CA ARG A 85 11.04 16.70 -6.91
C ARG A 85 10.09 17.43 -5.95
N LEU A 86 8.86 16.96 -5.80
CA LEU A 86 7.88 17.51 -4.86
C LEU A 86 8.40 17.46 -3.42
N LEU A 87 8.95 16.32 -2.99
CA LEU A 87 9.56 16.15 -1.67
C LEU A 87 10.71 17.14 -1.47
N GLY A 88 11.59 17.30 -2.46
CA GLY A 88 12.68 18.26 -2.40
C GLY A 88 12.20 19.71 -2.26
N LEU A 89 11.18 20.11 -3.03
CA LEU A 89 10.57 21.42 -2.95
C LEU A 89 9.94 21.66 -1.56
N LEU A 90 9.12 20.74 -1.08
CA LEU A 90 8.43 20.86 0.21
C LEU A 90 9.41 20.98 1.38
N ASN A 91 10.45 20.13 1.43
CA ASN A 91 11.46 20.21 2.49
C ASN A 91 12.20 21.55 2.48
N ARG A 92 12.54 22.08 1.29
CA ARG A 92 13.17 23.40 1.18
C ARG A 92 12.25 24.51 1.68
N GLU A 93 10.99 24.54 1.25
CA GLU A 93 10.05 25.60 1.67
C GLU A 93 9.76 25.54 3.18
N ILE A 94 9.63 24.35 3.77
CA ILE A 94 9.45 24.17 5.22
C ILE A 94 10.60 24.77 6.02
N ALA A 95 11.84 24.70 5.50
CA ALA A 95 13.01 25.24 6.19
C ALA A 95 13.09 26.77 6.18
N HIS A 96 12.34 27.44 5.30
CA HIS A 96 12.44 28.89 5.08
C HIS A 96 11.18 29.67 5.46
N ILE A 97 10.10 29.00 5.88
CA ILE A 97 8.83 29.65 6.18
C ILE A 97 8.48 29.63 7.67
N ASP A 98 8.07 30.78 8.19
CA ASP A 98 7.62 30.92 9.59
C ASP A 98 6.10 30.78 9.71
N ARG A 99 5.34 31.24 8.71
CA ARG A 99 3.87 31.16 8.68
C ARG A 99 3.39 29.99 7.82
N ASN A 100 2.29 29.36 8.21
CA ASN A 100 1.66 28.23 7.48
C ASN A 100 2.57 27.00 7.30
N ARG A 101 3.64 26.86 8.10
CA ARG A 101 4.54 25.70 8.08
C ARG A 101 3.78 24.39 8.20
N TYR A 102 2.78 24.34 9.08
CA TYR A 102 1.94 23.14 9.25
C TYR A 102 1.24 22.70 7.97
N SER A 103 0.74 23.62 7.14
CA SER A 103 0.11 23.27 5.86
C SER A 103 1.10 22.60 4.91
N LEU A 104 2.36 23.03 4.90
CA LEU A 104 3.42 22.37 4.12
C LEU A 104 3.80 21.00 4.69
N GLU A 105 3.78 20.83 6.02
CA GLU A 105 3.97 19.52 6.66
C GLU A 105 2.85 18.55 6.27
N VAL A 106 1.60 19.03 6.20
CA VAL A 106 0.47 18.24 5.68
C VAL A 106 0.71 17.84 4.23
N PHE A 107 1.10 18.78 3.35
CA PHE A 107 1.42 18.44 1.95
C PHE A 107 2.59 17.44 1.85
N LEU A 108 3.61 17.57 2.71
CA LEU A 108 4.71 16.61 2.77
C LEU A 108 4.23 15.22 3.20
N SER A 109 3.31 15.12 4.16
CA SER A 109 2.73 13.84 4.56
C SER A 109 1.93 13.18 3.43
N ILE A 110 1.21 13.98 2.63
CA ILE A 110 0.44 13.49 1.47
C ILE A 110 1.40 13.02 0.36
N ALA A 111 2.43 13.81 0.02
CA ALA A 111 3.44 13.43 -0.97
C ALA A 111 4.19 12.14 -0.57
N ARG A 112 4.39 11.89 0.74
CA ARG A 112 4.95 10.62 1.22
C ARG A 112 3.99 9.43 1.02
N LEU A 113 2.69 9.62 1.22
CA LEU A 113 1.67 8.61 0.93
C LEU A 113 1.60 8.30 -0.58
N GLU A 114 1.61 9.34 -1.43
CA GLU A 114 1.69 9.20 -2.89
C GLU A 114 2.96 8.46 -3.31
N GLY A 115 4.10 8.82 -2.73
CA GLY A 115 5.37 8.12 -2.92
C GLY A 115 5.32 6.65 -2.52
N TYR A 116 4.67 6.34 -1.40
CA TYR A 116 4.49 4.96 -0.96
C TYR A 116 3.63 4.14 -1.93
N PHE A 117 2.57 4.74 -2.48
CA PHE A 117 1.78 4.12 -3.55
C PHE A 117 2.62 3.82 -4.79
N ILE A 118 3.41 4.79 -5.25
CA ILE A 118 4.32 4.66 -6.39
C ILE A 118 5.31 3.50 -6.16
N GLU A 119 5.99 3.48 -5.00
CA GLU A 119 6.94 2.41 -4.70
C GLU A 119 6.25 1.04 -4.52
N THR A 120 5.01 1.00 -4.02
CA THR A 120 4.24 -0.25 -3.94
C THR A 120 4.08 -0.90 -5.31
N LEU A 121 3.67 -0.14 -6.33
CA LEU A 121 3.56 -0.65 -7.70
C LEU A 121 4.91 -1.17 -8.24
N LEU A 122 5.97 -0.39 -8.04
CA LEU A 122 7.29 -0.70 -8.59
C LEU A 122 7.95 -1.90 -7.90
N GLU A 123 7.86 -2.00 -6.58
CA GLU A 123 8.47 -3.10 -5.82
C GLU A 123 7.68 -4.40 -5.96
N LEU A 124 6.36 -4.36 -6.11
CA LEU A 124 5.58 -5.57 -6.40
C LEU A 124 5.85 -6.11 -7.80
N ASP A 125 6.05 -5.25 -8.81
CA ASP A 125 6.52 -5.65 -10.15
C ASP A 125 7.93 -6.29 -10.07
N ARG A 126 8.83 -5.74 -9.26
CA ARG A 126 10.18 -6.32 -9.04
C ARG A 126 10.12 -7.63 -8.26
N ALA A 127 9.24 -7.75 -7.28
CA ALA A 127 9.01 -8.98 -6.54
C ALA A 127 8.50 -10.08 -7.48
N GLU A 128 7.51 -9.79 -8.34
CA GLU A 128 7.02 -10.74 -9.32
C GLU A 128 8.10 -11.19 -10.30
N LYS A 129 8.89 -10.25 -10.85
CA LYS A 129 10.02 -10.59 -11.73
C LYS A 129 11.05 -11.49 -11.03
N SER A 130 11.24 -11.31 -9.73
CA SER A 130 12.13 -12.18 -8.94
C SER A 130 11.52 -13.58 -8.79
N LEU A 131 10.20 -13.69 -8.54
CA LEU A 131 9.51 -14.98 -8.53
C LEU A 131 9.60 -15.73 -9.87
N VAL A 132 9.44 -15.02 -11.00
CA VAL A 132 9.61 -15.61 -12.34
C VAL A 132 11.04 -16.11 -12.56
N ARG A 133 12.06 -15.37 -12.10
CA ARG A 133 13.46 -15.84 -12.16
C ARG A 133 13.71 -17.06 -11.28
N ALA A 134 13.06 -17.14 -10.11
CA ALA A 134 13.12 -18.33 -9.27
C ALA A 134 12.58 -19.56 -10.00
N ALA A 135 11.45 -19.43 -10.71
CA ALA A 135 10.87 -20.49 -11.53
C ALA A 135 11.81 -20.97 -12.65
N GLN A 136 12.52 -20.02 -13.28
CA GLN A 136 13.50 -20.29 -14.33
C GLN A 136 14.73 -21.03 -13.79
N ALA A 137 15.23 -20.61 -12.63
CA ALA A 137 16.36 -21.27 -11.97
C ALA A 137 16.04 -22.70 -11.53
N ASP A 138 14.84 -22.93 -10.96
CA ASP A 138 14.33 -24.27 -10.65
C ASP A 138 14.28 -25.16 -11.90
N SER A 139 13.73 -24.65 -13.01
CA SER A 139 13.66 -25.37 -14.29
C SER A 139 15.04 -25.68 -14.87
N ALA A 140 16.06 -24.89 -14.53
CA ALA A 140 17.45 -25.11 -14.92
C ALA A 140 18.20 -26.06 -13.97
N GLY A 141 17.56 -26.54 -12.91
CA GLY A 141 18.20 -27.41 -11.90
C GLY A 141 19.12 -26.66 -10.94
N ASP A 142 18.90 -25.36 -10.73
CA ASP A 142 19.66 -24.52 -9.80
C ASP A 142 18.80 -24.06 -8.62
N PRO A 143 18.58 -24.94 -7.62
CA PRO A 143 17.74 -24.63 -6.47
C PRO A 143 18.34 -23.55 -5.56
N ALA A 144 19.67 -23.35 -5.58
CA ALA A 144 20.32 -22.31 -4.81
C ALA A 144 19.97 -20.92 -5.33
N THR A 145 20.07 -20.72 -6.66
CA THR A 145 19.64 -19.48 -7.31
C THR A 145 18.13 -19.26 -7.19
N ALA A 146 17.34 -20.33 -7.24
CA ALA A 146 15.90 -20.24 -7.04
C ALA A 146 15.53 -19.70 -5.64
N VAL A 147 16.13 -20.28 -4.58
CA VAL A 147 15.94 -19.80 -3.19
C VAL A 147 16.38 -18.34 -3.03
N ALA A 148 17.49 -17.95 -3.66
CA ALA A 148 17.97 -16.57 -3.61
C ALA A 148 16.95 -15.58 -4.22
N HIS A 149 16.36 -15.92 -5.36
CA HIS A 149 15.34 -15.07 -5.99
C HIS A 149 14.02 -15.02 -5.25
N LEU A 150 13.57 -16.14 -4.65
CA LEU A 150 12.40 -16.12 -3.77
C LEU A 150 12.65 -15.23 -2.54
N THR A 151 13.84 -15.32 -1.96
CA THR A 151 14.25 -14.48 -0.82
C THR A 151 14.32 -13.01 -1.20
N GLU A 152 14.83 -12.68 -2.40
CA GLU A 152 14.80 -11.32 -2.95
C GLU A 152 13.36 -10.79 -3.04
N ALA A 153 12.43 -11.57 -3.59
CA ALA A 153 11.02 -11.19 -3.69
C ALA A 153 10.41 -10.91 -2.30
N ASN A 154 10.66 -11.79 -1.32
CA ASN A 154 10.15 -11.63 0.03
C ASN A 154 10.72 -10.36 0.71
N ASN A 155 12.03 -10.11 0.53
CA ASN A 155 12.72 -8.96 1.12
C ASN A 155 12.25 -7.62 0.56
N ARG A 156 11.91 -7.56 -0.73
CA ARG A 156 11.31 -6.35 -1.33
C ARG A 156 10.00 -5.98 -0.64
N VAL A 157 9.13 -6.96 -0.43
CA VAL A 157 7.87 -6.73 0.29
C VAL A 157 8.12 -6.41 1.76
N ALA A 158 9.17 -6.97 2.38
CA ALA A 158 9.58 -6.60 3.75
C ALA A 158 9.96 -5.12 3.86
N GLU A 159 10.73 -4.62 2.89
CA GLU A 159 11.14 -3.22 2.80
C GLU A 159 9.96 -2.29 2.56
N LEU A 160 9.02 -2.69 1.69
CA LEU A 160 7.76 -1.97 1.50
C LEU A 160 7.01 -1.83 2.83
N LEU A 161 6.78 -2.93 3.56
CA LEU A 161 6.05 -2.88 4.84
C LEU A 161 6.74 -1.94 5.85
N THR A 162 8.07 -2.04 5.98
CA THR A 162 8.84 -1.15 6.86
C THR A 162 8.70 0.32 6.44
N GLY A 163 8.76 0.60 5.14
CA GLY A 163 8.56 1.94 4.60
C GLY A 163 7.14 2.47 4.83
N GLY A 164 6.14 1.60 4.70
CA GLY A 164 4.73 1.88 4.96
C GLY A 164 4.48 2.27 6.42
N ASP A 165 5.05 1.53 7.36
CA ASP A 165 4.95 1.84 8.80
C ASP A 165 5.56 3.20 9.13
N GLY A 166 6.74 3.49 8.57
CA GLY A 166 7.41 4.78 8.76
C GLY A 166 6.61 5.94 8.17
N MET A 167 6.10 5.77 6.94
CA MET A 167 5.22 6.74 6.29
C MET A 167 3.96 7.00 7.11
N TRP A 168 3.31 5.93 7.59
CA TRP A 168 2.07 6.00 8.35
C TRP A 168 2.25 6.72 9.69
N LYS A 169 3.27 6.35 10.47
CA LYS A 169 3.61 7.00 11.75
C LYS A 169 3.80 8.50 11.57
N GLU A 170 4.51 8.93 10.52
CA GLU A 170 4.76 10.35 10.24
C GLU A 170 3.51 11.09 9.74
N LEU A 171 2.64 10.42 8.97
CA LEU A 171 1.35 10.97 8.55
C LEU A 171 0.47 11.23 9.78
N VAL A 172 0.23 10.21 10.61
CA VAL A 172 -0.59 10.35 11.83
C VAL A 172 -0.05 11.46 12.73
N LYS A 173 1.25 11.43 13.03
CA LYS A 173 1.94 12.44 13.84
C LYS A 173 1.75 13.86 13.30
N THR A 174 1.74 14.03 11.99
CA THR A 174 1.52 15.34 11.37
C THR A 174 0.08 15.79 11.59
N TRP A 175 -0.90 14.97 11.20
CA TRP A 175 -2.31 15.36 11.21
C TRP A 175 -2.89 15.54 12.61
N GLU A 176 -2.37 14.80 13.60
CA GLU A 176 -2.79 14.91 15.01
C GLU A 176 -2.28 16.18 15.70
N LYS A 177 -1.37 16.95 15.09
CA LYS A 177 -0.98 18.28 15.61
C LYS A 177 -2.17 19.23 15.74
N SER A 178 -3.17 19.10 14.88
CA SER A 178 -4.34 19.99 14.84
C SER A 178 -5.67 19.25 15.01
N ARG A 179 -5.66 17.97 15.40
CA ARG A 179 -6.86 17.14 15.49
C ARG A 179 -6.86 16.36 16.81
N TYR A 180 -7.99 16.38 17.50
CA TYR A 180 -8.21 15.44 18.60
C TYR A 180 -8.57 14.05 18.06
N PRO A 181 -8.28 12.98 18.82
CA PRO A 181 -8.78 11.65 18.51
C PRO A 181 -10.30 11.68 18.30
N LYS A 182 -10.77 11.09 17.19
CA LYS A 182 -12.21 10.98 16.95
C LYS A 182 -12.84 10.16 18.07
N ASN A 183 -14.04 10.58 18.49
CA ASN A 183 -14.83 9.92 19.55
C ASN A 183 -14.18 9.88 20.94
N ARG A 184 -13.20 10.74 21.22
CA ARG A 184 -12.66 10.86 22.58
C ARG A 184 -13.77 11.09 23.61
N THR A 185 -13.70 10.38 24.73
CA THR A 185 -14.58 10.66 25.88
C THR A 185 -14.32 12.06 26.41
N VAL A 186 -15.38 12.83 26.66
CA VAL A 186 -15.29 14.16 27.27
C VAL A 186 -16.24 14.23 28.45
N ASN A 187 -15.71 14.53 29.64
CA ASN A 187 -16.49 14.66 30.88
C ASN A 187 -17.42 13.46 31.15
N GLY A 188 -16.91 12.25 30.94
CA GLY A 188 -17.67 11.00 31.13
C GLY A 188 -18.68 10.67 30.03
N ARG A 189 -18.81 11.51 28.98
CA ARG A 189 -19.67 11.21 27.82
C ARG A 189 -18.86 10.48 26.74
N GLN A 190 -19.33 9.29 26.38
CA GLN A 190 -18.82 8.53 25.25
C GLN A 190 -19.47 9.02 23.96
N PHE A 191 -18.66 9.24 22.93
CA PHE A 191 -19.12 9.59 21.59
C PHE A 191 -19.01 8.34 20.70
N LEU A 192 -19.96 8.18 19.79
CA LEU A 192 -20.07 6.99 18.95
C LEU A 192 -19.71 7.33 17.49
N HIS A 193 -18.97 6.44 16.83
CA HIS A 193 -18.84 6.42 15.38
C HIS A 193 -19.87 5.45 14.79
N VAL A 194 -20.90 6.00 14.16
CA VAL A 194 -21.82 5.23 13.33
C VAL A 194 -21.99 5.98 12.03
N LEU A 195 -21.60 5.32 10.94
CA LEU A 195 -21.81 5.82 9.60
C LEU A 195 -23.28 5.65 9.24
N ASP A 196 -23.90 6.69 8.69
CA ASP A 196 -25.28 6.60 8.22
C ASP A 196 -25.39 5.59 7.05
N ASP A 197 -26.60 5.05 6.82
CA ASP A 197 -26.81 4.03 5.81
C ASP A 197 -27.23 4.59 4.42
N VAL A 198 -27.40 5.91 4.33
CA VAL A 198 -27.78 6.62 3.09
C VAL A 198 -26.53 7.08 2.33
N LYS A 199 -25.49 7.49 3.06
CA LYS A 199 -24.25 8.01 2.54
C LYS A 199 -23.14 6.98 2.71
N ASP A 200 -22.16 7.08 1.83
CA ASP A 200 -20.99 6.21 1.85
C ASP A 200 -19.73 7.05 1.65
N HIS A 201 -19.51 7.98 2.57
CA HIS A 201 -18.29 8.79 2.59
C HIS A 201 -17.11 7.88 2.94
N PHE A 202 -16.22 7.64 1.99
CA PHE A 202 -15.07 6.73 2.16
C PHE A 202 -14.23 7.09 3.41
N ALA A 203 -14.00 8.39 3.65
CA ALA A 203 -13.24 8.91 4.78
C ALA A 203 -13.92 8.73 6.15
N ASP A 204 -15.18 8.30 6.17
CA ASP A 204 -15.93 8.01 7.40
C ASP A 204 -16.21 6.51 7.57
N ARG A 205 -15.71 5.65 6.66
CA ARG A 205 -15.77 4.19 6.82
C ARG A 205 -14.85 3.66 7.91
N ARG A 206 -13.85 4.43 8.33
CA ARG A 206 -12.96 4.14 9.46
C ARG A 206 -12.91 5.33 10.41
N VAL A 207 -12.68 5.05 11.68
CA VAL A 207 -12.76 6.06 12.76
C VAL A 207 -11.69 7.14 12.58
N GLY A 208 -10.44 6.74 12.34
CA GLY A 208 -9.28 7.62 12.29
C GLY A 208 -8.92 7.99 10.86
N LEU A 209 -7.61 8.01 10.60
CA LEU A 209 -7.06 8.30 9.28
C LEU A 209 -6.91 7.02 8.44
N GLU A 210 -7.16 5.84 9.02
CA GLU A 210 -6.81 4.53 8.44
C GLU A 210 -7.54 4.28 7.12
N TYR A 211 -8.59 5.06 6.80
CA TYR A 211 -9.23 5.03 5.50
C TYR A 211 -8.24 5.35 4.36
N MET A 212 -7.19 6.13 4.62
CA MET A 212 -6.16 6.50 3.63
C MET A 212 -5.24 5.33 3.28
N ILE A 213 -5.11 4.34 4.18
CA ILE A 213 -4.26 3.16 3.98
C ILE A 213 -5.05 1.86 3.80
N ALA A 214 -6.39 1.92 3.90
CA ALA A 214 -7.27 0.77 3.76
C ALA A 214 -7.01 -0.06 2.48
N PRO A 215 -6.77 0.54 1.30
CA PRO A 215 -6.46 -0.24 0.10
C PRO A 215 -5.18 -1.08 0.24
N PHE A 216 -4.14 -0.56 0.89
CA PHE A 216 -2.89 -1.29 1.14
C PHE A 216 -3.09 -2.45 2.11
N GLU A 217 -3.87 -2.26 3.18
CA GLU A 217 -4.17 -3.34 4.12
C GLU A 217 -4.93 -4.49 3.45
N ARG A 218 -5.86 -4.17 2.54
CA ARG A 218 -6.62 -5.19 1.79
C ARG A 218 -5.74 -6.07 0.90
N MET A 219 -4.54 -5.60 0.53
CA MET A 219 -3.56 -6.39 -0.22
C MET A 219 -3.02 -7.58 0.58
N GLN A 220 -3.11 -7.55 1.92
CA GLN A 220 -2.65 -8.62 2.82
C GLN A 220 -1.18 -9.01 2.54
N LEU A 221 -0.33 -8.00 2.37
CA LEU A 221 1.10 -8.19 2.12
C LEU A 221 1.83 -8.94 3.26
N PRO A 222 1.49 -8.76 4.56
CA PRO A 222 2.06 -9.59 5.63
C PRO A 222 1.75 -11.08 5.44
N GLU A 223 0.49 -11.43 5.18
CA GLU A 223 0.07 -12.81 4.94
C GLU A 223 0.68 -13.37 3.66
N TRP A 224 0.81 -12.54 2.61
CA TRP A 224 1.51 -12.88 1.38
C TRP A 224 2.97 -13.24 1.67
N ARG A 225 3.68 -12.45 2.48
CA ARG A 225 5.07 -12.75 2.86
C ARG A 225 5.18 -14.04 3.65
N LYS A 226 4.30 -14.26 4.61
CA LYS A 226 4.30 -15.49 5.43
C LYS A 226 4.13 -16.74 4.56
N LYS A 227 3.24 -16.69 3.56
CA LYS A 227 3.07 -17.78 2.59
C LYS A 227 4.32 -18.00 1.74
N LEU A 228 4.94 -16.92 1.27
CA LEU A 228 6.18 -17.01 0.49
C LEU A 228 7.35 -17.54 1.33
N GLU A 229 7.48 -17.12 2.57
CA GLU A 229 8.49 -17.62 3.52
C GLU A 229 8.33 -19.12 3.77
N GLN A 230 7.09 -19.59 3.98
CA GLN A 230 6.82 -21.02 4.08
C GLN A 230 7.26 -21.75 2.79
N CYS A 231 6.91 -21.22 1.62
CA CYS A 231 7.34 -21.78 0.33
C CYS A 231 8.87 -21.83 0.18
N ILE A 232 9.58 -20.77 0.59
CA ILE A 232 11.04 -20.71 0.58
C ILE A 232 11.62 -21.83 1.45
N ASN A 233 11.15 -21.93 2.70
CA ASN A 233 11.65 -22.91 3.66
C ASN A 233 11.39 -24.35 3.20
N ASP A 234 10.20 -24.63 2.69
CA ASP A 234 9.83 -25.97 2.20
C ASP A 234 10.64 -26.36 0.96
N TYR A 235 10.82 -25.45 0.01
CA TYR A 235 11.61 -25.70 -1.20
C TYR A 235 13.10 -25.87 -0.87
N ALA A 236 13.64 -25.01 -0.01
CA ALA A 236 15.04 -25.09 0.44
C ALA A 236 15.32 -26.43 1.15
N ALA A 237 14.42 -26.88 2.02
CA ALA A 237 14.52 -28.17 2.70
C ALA A 237 14.46 -29.34 1.71
N ALA A 238 13.54 -29.32 0.74
CA ALA A 238 13.40 -30.37 -0.27
C ALA A 238 14.65 -30.52 -1.16
N HIS A 239 15.39 -29.42 -1.38
CA HIS A 239 16.59 -29.39 -2.23
C HIS A 239 17.91 -29.34 -1.47
N ASN A 240 17.91 -29.44 -0.13
CA ASN A 240 19.09 -29.33 0.73
C ASN A 240 19.91 -28.03 0.52
N VAL A 241 19.21 -26.92 0.31
CA VAL A 241 19.80 -25.59 0.11
C VAL A 241 19.59 -24.74 1.37
N PRO A 242 20.58 -23.96 1.82
CA PRO A 242 20.38 -23.04 2.94
C PRO A 242 19.58 -21.79 2.52
N VAL A 243 18.68 -21.33 3.38
CA VAL A 243 18.03 -20.01 3.24
C VAL A 243 18.94 -18.95 3.85
N GLN A 244 19.32 -17.95 3.06
CA GLN A 244 20.19 -16.84 3.51
C GLN A 244 19.56 -15.49 3.23
N GLY A 245 19.70 -14.56 4.17
CA GLY A 245 19.32 -13.16 3.96
C GLY A 245 17.81 -12.87 4.01
N LEU A 246 16.99 -13.83 4.44
CA LEU A 246 15.55 -13.59 4.64
C LEU A 246 15.33 -12.60 5.79
N LYS A 247 14.70 -11.46 5.51
CA LYS A 247 14.38 -10.45 6.51
C LYS A 247 13.27 -10.97 7.43
N GLN A 248 13.62 -11.22 8.68
CA GLN A 248 12.65 -11.59 9.70
C GLN A 248 11.66 -10.43 9.95
N GLU A 249 10.43 -10.81 10.27
CA GLU A 249 9.44 -9.86 10.80
C GLU A 249 10.04 -9.22 12.05
N ARG A 250 10.18 -7.88 12.05
CA ARG A 250 10.50 -7.18 13.28
C ARG A 250 9.25 -7.26 14.16
N LEU A 251 9.28 -8.17 15.13
CA LEU A 251 8.41 -8.13 16.29
C LEU A 251 8.79 -6.85 17.06
N GLU A 252 8.21 -5.71 16.70
CA GLU A 252 8.23 -4.52 17.55
C GLU A 252 6.93 -4.51 18.36
N ASP A 253 7.08 -4.43 19.69
CA ASP A 253 6.05 -4.45 20.74
C ASP A 253 5.00 -3.32 20.64
#